data_AF-A0A1I2G4X7-F1
#
_entry.id   AF-A0A1I2G4X7-F1
#
_cell.length_a   1.000
_cell.length_b   1.000
_cell.length_c   1.000
_cell.angle_alpha   90.00
_cell.angle_beta   90.00
_cell.angle_gamma   90.00
#
_symmetry.space_group_name_H-M   'P 1'
#
loop_
_entity.id
_entity.type
_entity.pdbx_description
1 polymer ?
#
loop_
_entity_poly.entity_id
_entity_poly.type
_entity_poly.pdbx_seq_one_letter_code
_entity_poly.pdbx_strand_id
1 'polypeptide(L)'
;MTTEIPAIAPPALTCGAGDCTGTVVVHWQRRLLPDEIAAQEAIEQDRRSTILTEADPQLPAPEFPPMDFSDSTVIVHACAQHALSIDAAAVVHQATCAAPPACDCKPEPAPQPDPLTDPPAMPAGW
;
A
#
# COMPACT_ATOMS: atom_id res chain seq x y z
N MET A 1 -5.17 -33.48 -26.87
CA MET A 1 -4.02 -33.22 -25.98
C MET A 1 -4.38 -31.97 -25.20
N THR A 2 -4.78 -32.13 -23.95
CA THR A 2 -5.25 -31.00 -23.12
C THR A 2 -4.02 -30.36 -22.51
N THR A 3 -3.65 -29.17 -22.95
CA THR A 3 -2.58 -28.38 -22.35
C THR A 3 -3.05 -27.90 -20.99
N GLU A 4 -2.57 -28.53 -19.93
CA GLU A 4 -2.81 -28.13 -18.56
C GLU A 4 -2.05 -26.82 -18.32
N ILE A 5 -2.78 -25.71 -18.14
CA ILE A 5 -2.20 -24.43 -17.74
C ILE A 5 -1.71 -24.62 -16.30
N PRO A 6 -0.41 -24.43 -16.00
CA PRO A 6 0.05 -24.54 -14.63
C PRO A 6 -0.68 -23.51 -13.78
N ALA A 7 -1.37 -23.99 -12.74
CA ALA A 7 -1.94 -23.13 -11.73
C ALA A 7 -0.80 -22.33 -11.10
N ILE A 8 -0.76 -21.02 -11.37
CA ILE A 8 0.12 -20.10 -10.65
C ILE A 8 -0.44 -20.07 -9.22
N ALA A 9 0.23 -20.78 -8.30
CA ALA A 9 -0.07 -20.65 -6.89
C ALA A 9 0.03 -19.16 -6.53
N PRO A 10 -0.97 -18.58 -5.83
CA PRO A 10 -0.85 -17.21 -5.39
C PRO A 10 0.45 -17.08 -4.57
N PRO A 11 1.20 -15.98 -4.72
CA PRO A 11 2.40 -15.78 -3.91
C PRO A 11 2.01 -15.98 -2.45
N ALA A 12 2.79 -16.79 -1.73
CA ALA A 12 2.55 -17.01 -0.31
C ALA A 12 2.50 -15.63 0.36
N LEU A 13 1.38 -15.31 1.02
CA LEU A 13 1.21 -14.07 1.76
C LEU A 13 2.16 -14.14 2.96
N THR A 14 3.40 -13.69 2.77
CA THR A 14 4.39 -13.56 3.84
C THR A 14 4.23 -12.19 4.49
N CYS A 15 4.56 -12.14 5.78
CA CYS A 15 4.70 -10.86 6.45
C CYS A 15 5.78 -10.04 5.73
N GLY A 16 5.54 -8.75 5.49
CA GLY A 16 6.47 -7.85 4.80
C GLY A 16 7.73 -7.51 5.61
N ALA A 17 7.87 -8.05 6.82
CA ALA A 17 9.10 -7.98 7.60
C ALA A 17 10.00 -9.12 7.13
N GLY A 18 11.13 -8.78 6.50
CA GLY A 18 11.95 -9.66 5.63
C GLY A 18 11.96 -11.15 5.98
N ASP A 19 12.44 -11.51 7.17
CA ASP A 19 12.61 -12.92 7.57
C ASP A 19 11.41 -13.50 8.34
N CYS A 20 10.28 -12.78 8.38
CA CYS A 20 9.12 -13.20 9.15
C CYS A 20 8.28 -14.22 8.37
N THR A 21 8.24 -15.44 8.88
CA THR A 21 7.39 -16.53 8.39
C THR A 21 6.02 -16.58 9.07
N GLY A 22 5.66 -15.55 9.84
CA GLY A 22 4.39 -15.48 10.55
C GLY A 22 3.22 -15.42 9.57
N THR A 23 2.12 -16.11 9.90
CA THR A 23 0.89 -16.07 9.09
C THR A 23 0.35 -14.65 9.03
N VAL A 24 0.10 -14.17 7.81
CA VAL A 24 -0.51 -12.87 7.57
C VAL A 24 -1.95 -12.87 8.04
N VAL A 25 -2.31 -11.87 8.84
CA VAL A 25 -3.68 -11.67 9.37
C VAL A 25 -4.21 -10.26 9.15
N VAL A 26 -3.34 -9.31 8.78
CA VAL A 26 -3.73 -7.94 8.42
C VAL A 26 -3.00 -7.50 7.15
N HIS A 27 -3.57 -6.50 6.49
CA HIS A 27 -2.92 -5.79 5.39
C HIS A 27 -3.20 -4.29 5.51
N TRP A 28 -2.27 -3.49 4.99
CA TRP A 28 -2.39 -2.03 4.89
C TRP A 28 -1.77 -1.57 3.57
N GLN A 29 -1.93 -0.30 3.21
CA GLN A 29 -1.37 0.27 1.98
C GLN A 29 -0.33 1.32 2.31
N ARG A 30 0.78 1.34 1.56
CA ARG A 30 1.78 2.41 1.58
C ARG A 30 2.06 2.94 0.20
N ARG A 31 2.63 4.13 0.11
CA ARG A 31 3.22 4.63 -1.13
C ARG A 31 4.41 3.77 -1.56
N LEU A 32 4.65 3.74 -2.87
CA LEU A 32 5.83 3.10 -3.44
C LEU A 32 7.12 3.77 -2.93
N LEU A 33 8.15 2.96 -2.69
CA LEU A 33 9.51 3.42 -2.43
C LEU A 33 10.17 3.88 -3.75
N PRO A 34 11.26 4.66 -3.71
CA PRO A 34 11.90 5.17 -4.93
C PRO A 34 12.33 4.09 -5.93
N ASP A 35 12.82 2.95 -5.45
CA ASP A 35 13.19 1.80 -6.27
C ASP A 35 11.97 1.08 -6.87
N GLU A 36 10.86 1.01 -6.13
CA GLU A 36 9.59 0.48 -6.63
C GLU A 36 8.95 1.42 -7.66
N ILE A 37 9.07 2.75 -7.50
CA ILE A 37 8.66 3.73 -8.50
C ILE A 37 9.49 3.52 -9.78
N ALA A 38 10.81 3.42 -9.67
CA ALA A 38 11.68 3.17 -10.81
C ALA A 38 11.36 1.84 -11.52
N ALA A 39 11.03 0.79 -10.76
CA ALA A 39 10.59 -0.48 -11.32
C ALA A 39 9.25 -0.34 -12.07
N GLN A 40 8.30 0.41 -11.52
CA GLN A 40 7.00 0.66 -12.14
C GLN A 40 7.13 1.49 -13.42
N GLU A 41 8.00 2.51 -13.41
CA GLU A 41 8.34 3.31 -14.59
C GLU A 41 8.96 2.43 -15.68
N ALA A 42 9.87 1.52 -15.34
CA ALA A 42 10.48 0.62 -16.31
C ALA A 42 9.43 -0.31 -16.96
N ILE A 43 8.50 -0.85 -16.17
CA ILE A 43 7.40 -1.71 -16.68
C ILE A 43 6.49 -0.91 -17.63
N GLU A 44 6.08 0.30 -17.24
CA GLU A 44 5.21 1.12 -18.08
C GLU A 44 5.92 1.59 -19.35
N GLN A 45 7.21 1.91 -19.26
CA GLN A 45 8.03 2.26 -20.42
C GLN A 45 8.14 1.08 -21.41
N ASP A 46 8.36 -0.13 -20.92
CA ASP A 46 8.39 -1.36 -21.74
C ASP A 46 7.03 -1.60 -22.41
N ARG A 47 5.93 -1.50 -21.66
CA ARG A 47 4.56 -1.61 -22.19
C ARG A 47 4.29 -0.60 -23.29
N ARG A 48 4.64 0.68 -23.07
CA ARG A 48 4.47 1.76 -24.07
C ARG A 48 5.31 1.50 -25.32
N SER A 49 6.54 1.01 -25.17
CA SER A 49 7.40 0.67 -26.31
C SER A 49 6.84 -0.48 -27.15
N THR A 50 6.25 -1.49 -26.49
CA THR A 50 5.56 -2.59 -27.17
C THR A 50 4.38 -2.07 -27.99
N ILE A 51 3.53 -1.22 -27.38
CA ILE A 51 2.39 -0.60 -28.07
C ILE A 51 2.84 0.20 -29.30
N LEU A 52 3.91 0.99 -29.18
CA LEU A 52 4.44 1.78 -30.29
C LEU A 52 5.00 0.90 -31.41
N THR A 53 5.62 -0.24 -31.06
CA THR A 53 6.17 -1.20 -32.03
C THR A 53 5.06 -1.91 -32.80
N GLU A 54 3.94 -2.20 -32.13
CA GLU A 54 2.80 -2.93 -32.70
C GLU A 54 1.75 -2.00 -33.35
N ALA A 55 1.92 -0.68 -33.25
CA ALA A 55 0.95 0.28 -33.77
C ALA A 55 0.81 0.20 -35.30
N ASP A 56 -0.44 0.22 -35.78
CA ASP A 56 -0.76 0.25 -37.21
C ASP A 56 -0.27 1.58 -37.83
N PRO A 57 0.64 1.54 -38.83
CA PRO A 57 1.15 2.76 -39.48
C PRO A 57 0.09 3.58 -40.21
N GLN A 58 -1.09 3.01 -40.50
CA GLN A 58 -2.18 3.72 -41.17
C GLN A 58 -3.06 4.52 -40.19
N LEU A 59 -2.87 4.33 -38.88
CA LEU A 59 -3.59 5.06 -37.83
C LEU A 59 -2.69 6.15 -37.21
N PRO A 60 -3.28 7.19 -36.58
CA PRO A 60 -2.51 8.14 -35.79
C PRO A 60 -1.70 7.43 -34.70
N ALA A 61 -0.49 7.94 -34.43
CA ALA A 61 0.37 7.39 -33.40
C ALA A 61 -0.31 7.47 -32.01
N PRO A 62 -0.20 6.42 -31.18
CA PRO A 62 -0.70 6.46 -29.81
C PRO A 62 -0.05 7.59 -28.99
N GLU A 63 -0.87 8.41 -28.35
CA GLU A 63 -0.42 9.40 -27.38
C GLU A 63 -0.51 8.84 -25.97
N PHE A 64 0.51 9.09 -25.15
CA PHE A 64 0.54 8.63 -23.76
C PHE A 64 0.62 9.81 -22.79
N PRO A 65 -0.13 9.78 -21.68
CA PRO A 65 -0.01 10.80 -20.64
C PRO A 65 1.38 10.75 -19.96
N PRO A 66 1.80 11.82 -19.28
CA PRO A 66 2.98 11.78 -18.42
C PRO A 66 2.93 10.60 -17.45
N MET A 67 4.09 9.99 -17.19
CA MET A 67 4.20 8.98 -16.14
C MET A 67 4.28 9.69 -14.79
N ASP A 68 3.34 9.38 -13.91
CA ASP A 68 3.31 9.85 -12.53
C ASP A 68 2.82 8.73 -11.63
N PHE A 69 3.71 8.25 -10.76
CA PHE A 69 3.43 7.21 -9.78
C PHE A 69 3.49 7.72 -8.35
N SER A 70 3.53 9.05 -8.15
CA SER A 70 3.71 9.66 -6.83
C SER A 70 2.62 9.28 -5.82
N ASP A 71 1.38 9.08 -6.29
CA ASP A 71 0.23 8.63 -5.49
C ASP A 71 -0.05 7.12 -5.57
N SER A 72 0.82 6.34 -6.22
CA SER A 72 0.65 4.89 -6.31
C SER A 72 0.93 4.21 -4.97
N THR A 73 0.12 3.21 -4.64
CA THR A 73 0.25 2.43 -3.41
C THR A 73 0.46 0.94 -3.66
N VAL A 74 1.12 0.28 -2.72
CA VAL A 74 1.27 -1.18 -2.67
C VAL A 74 0.69 -1.72 -1.37
N ILE A 75 0.12 -2.92 -1.44
CA ILE A 75 -0.39 -3.63 -0.28
C ILE A 75 0.78 -4.26 0.48
N VAL A 76 0.87 -3.95 1.78
CA VAL A 76 1.80 -4.57 2.71
C VAL A 76 1.02 -5.52 3.61
N HIS A 77 1.49 -6.76 3.67
CA HIS A 77 0.92 -7.81 4.49
C HIS A 77 1.68 -7.92 5.80
N ALA A 78 0.98 -8.14 6.92
CA ALA A 78 1.64 -8.33 8.21
C ALA A 78 0.99 -9.46 9.03
N CYS A 79 1.84 -10.17 9.78
CA CYS A 79 1.39 -11.12 10.79
C CYS A 79 0.93 -10.40 12.05
N ALA A 80 0.28 -11.10 12.98
CA ALA A 80 -0.24 -10.51 14.21
C ALA A 80 0.83 -9.77 15.04
N GLN A 81 2.09 -10.19 14.95
CA GLN A 81 3.22 -9.62 15.69
C GLN A 81 3.79 -8.35 15.04
N HIS A 82 3.63 -8.20 13.72
CA HIS A 82 4.11 -7.05 12.95
C HIS A 82 2.97 -6.20 12.39
N ALA A 83 1.73 -6.53 12.77
CA ALA A 83 0.58 -5.71 12.52
C ALA A 83 0.77 -4.39 13.29
N LEU A 84 0.81 -3.28 12.56
CA LEU A 84 0.62 -1.98 13.18
C LEU A 84 -0.80 -1.98 13.75
N SER A 85 -0.97 -1.57 15.01
CA SER A 85 -2.30 -1.24 15.51
C SER A 85 -2.87 -0.09 14.67
N ILE A 86 -4.20 0.03 14.62
CA ILE A 86 -4.86 1.14 13.92
C ILE A 86 -4.32 2.49 14.42
N ASP A 87 -4.07 2.61 15.71
CA ASP A 87 -3.48 3.81 16.31
C ASP A 87 -2.02 4.05 15.88
N ALA A 88 -1.22 2.98 15.74
CA ALA A 88 0.15 3.09 15.23
C ALA A 88 0.18 3.45 13.74
N ALA A 89 -0.76 2.93 12.95
CA ALA A 89 -0.91 3.29 11.54
C ALA A 89 -1.31 4.75 11.36
N ALA A 90 -2.16 5.30 12.24
CA ALA A 90 -2.55 6.71 12.22
C ALA A 90 -1.38 7.69 12.48
N VAL A 91 -0.32 7.24 13.17
CA VAL A 91 0.87 8.05 13.48
C VAL A 91 1.91 8.03 12.35
N VAL A 92 1.87 7.04 11.45
CA VAL A 92 2.81 6.96 10.31
C VAL A 92 2.33 7.90 9.20
N HIS A 93 2.75 9.17 9.26
CA HIS A 93 2.53 10.14 8.18
C HIS A 93 3.83 10.85 7.77
N GLN A 94 4.51 10.32 6.75
CA GLN A 94 4.85 10.94 5.46
C GLN A 94 5.65 9.92 4.64
N ALA A 95 5.44 9.88 3.32
CA ALA A 95 6.09 8.92 2.42
C ALA A 95 7.63 9.03 2.36
N THR A 96 8.18 10.10 2.94
CA THR A 96 9.61 10.41 3.01
C THR A 96 10.20 10.24 4.42
N CYS A 97 9.43 9.72 5.38
CA CYS A 97 9.88 9.55 6.76
C CYS A 97 10.88 8.39 6.87
N ALA A 98 12.17 8.72 6.97
CA ALA A 98 13.24 7.78 7.32
C ALA A 98 13.61 7.96 8.80
N ALA A 99 13.15 7.09 9.69
CA ALA A 99 13.60 7.07 11.10
C ALA A 99 14.48 5.82 11.38
N PRO A 100 15.51 5.85 12.26
CA PRO A 100 15.70 6.71 13.47
C PRO A 100 17.10 7.41 13.64
N PRO A 101 17.35 8.29 14.67
CA PRO A 101 16.55 8.57 15.88
C PRO A 101 16.14 10.05 16.15
N ALA A 102 15.86 10.87 15.13
CA ALA A 102 15.15 12.15 15.31
C ALA A 102 14.39 12.53 14.02
N CYS A 103 13.10 12.22 13.93
CA CYS A 103 12.23 12.74 12.86
C CYS A 103 11.44 13.92 13.44
N ASP A 104 11.57 15.10 12.84
CA ASP A 104 10.74 16.27 13.15
C ASP A 104 9.35 16.19 12.47
N CYS A 105 8.96 14.97 12.11
CA CYS A 105 7.75 14.64 11.40
C CYS A 105 6.61 14.77 12.41
N LYS A 106 5.90 15.90 12.38
CA LYS A 106 4.77 16.15 13.27
C LYS A 106 3.65 15.18 12.89
N PRO A 107 3.33 14.17 13.72
CA PRO A 107 2.22 13.28 13.42
C PRO A 107 0.94 14.10 13.30
N GLU A 108 0.01 13.66 12.45
CA GLU A 108 -1.34 14.19 12.53
C GLU A 108 -1.87 13.89 13.95
N PRO A 109 -2.45 14.88 14.65
CA PRO A 109 -3.00 14.65 15.98
C PRO A 109 -4.03 13.51 15.89
N ALA A 110 -3.89 12.50 16.75
CA ALA A 110 -4.90 11.46 16.85
C ALA A 110 -6.28 12.11 17.06
N PRO A 111 -7.35 11.55 16.44
CA PRO A 111 -8.71 11.97 16.74
C PRO A 111 -8.88 12.02 18.26
N GLN A 112 -9.27 13.18 18.78
CA GLN A 112 -9.58 13.26 20.20
C GLN A 112 -10.79 12.38 20.45
N PRO A 113 -10.77 11.51 21.49
CA PRO A 113 -11.97 10.80 21.87
C PRO A 113 -13.05 11.83 22.15
N ASP A 114 -14.26 11.57 21.66
CA ASP A 114 -15.40 12.38 22.05
C ASP A 114 -15.47 12.42 23.58
N PRO A 115 -15.73 13.59 24.19
CA PRO A 115 -15.93 13.67 25.62
C PRO A 115 -16.95 12.62 26.03
N LEU A 116 -16.58 11.75 26.97
CA LEU A 116 -17.52 10.81 27.56
C LEU A 116 -18.67 11.65 28.11
N THR A 117 -19.83 11.52 27.47
CA THR A 117 -21.06 12.10 27.99
C THR A 117 -21.39 11.30 29.24
N ASP A 118 -21.67 11.99 30.35
CA ASP A 118 -22.09 11.31 31.55
C ASP A 118 -23.23 10.34 31.21
N PRO A 119 -23.17 9.08 31.68
CA PRO A 119 -24.25 8.15 31.44
C PRO A 119 -25.55 8.77 31.97
N PRO A 120 -26.66 8.67 31.23
CA PRO A 120 -27.93 9.24 31.67
C PRO A 120 -28.27 8.67 33.04
N ALA A 121 -28.64 9.55 33.98
CA ALA A 121 -29.05 9.13 35.31
C ALA A 121 -30.20 8.14 35.19
N MET A 122 -30.00 6.92 35.70
CA MET A 122 -31.07 5.93 35.75
C MET A 122 -32.16 6.41 36.71
N PRO A 123 -33.45 6.19 36.39
CA PRO A 123 -34.52 6.44 37.34
C PRO A 123 -34.28 5.62 38.61
N ALA A 124 -34.59 6.20 39.77
CA ALA A 124 -34.55 5.45 41.02
C ALA A 124 -35.50 4.25 40.96
N GLY A 125 -34.97 3.02 41.06
CA GLY A 125 -35.76 1.79 41.22
C GLY A 125 -35.65 0.72 40.12
N TRP A 126 -34.56 0.69 39.35
CA TRP A 126 -34.17 -0.51 38.59
C TRP A 126 -33.32 -1.46 39.44
#